data_AF-A0A2L0NCA0-F1
#
_entry.id   AF-A0A2L0NCA0-F1
#
_cell.length_a   1.000
_cell.length_b   1.000
_cell.length_c   1.000
_cell.angle_alpha   90.00
_cell.angle_beta   90.00
_cell.angle_gamma   90.00
#
_symmetry.space_group_name_H-M   'P 1'
#
loop_
_entity.id
_entity.type
_entity.pdbx_description
1 polymer ?
#
loop_
_entity_poly.entity_id
_entity_poly.type
_entity_poly.pdbx_seq_one_letter_code
_entity_poly.pdbx_strand_id
1 'polypeptide(L)'
;MRRLRLGIGVLGLLLPIVLPVGNSLTSSRIALLSSMSASYYSHMRNVFVGGLCAIGVFLICYRHDRREDRLSSVAGVLAILVALFPAEPPASVTPHPTTAQTAIGTFHLCFAAGLFGVLAYFCLQLFADSPSTGGRRAARDWVYLVCGWVIVACVVVVAAGDVLHLTWDSPLTLMYAGEAVSVLAFGVAWLVKSEAVVTFVPRAAPDTAT
;
A
#
# COMPACT_ATOMS: atom_id res chain seq x y z
N MET A 1 -19.39 1.23 5.90
CA MET A 1 -18.28 0.25 5.85
C MET A 1 -17.85 -0.14 4.43
N ARG A 2 -18.74 -0.59 3.53
CA ARG A 2 -18.38 -0.98 2.14
C ARG A 2 -17.63 0.13 1.35
N ARG A 3 -18.09 1.38 1.46
CA ARG A 3 -17.44 2.54 0.81
C ARG A 3 -16.03 2.84 1.35
N LEU A 4 -15.81 2.67 2.66
CA LEU A 4 -14.48 2.85 3.27
C LEU A 4 -13.50 1.79 2.76
N ARG A 5 -13.94 0.52 2.70
CA ARG A 5 -13.13 -0.56 2.11
C ARG A 5 -12.82 -0.31 0.64
N LEU A 6 -13.81 0.12 -0.14
CA LEU A 6 -13.58 0.49 -1.54
C LEU A 6 -12.55 1.62 -1.65
N GLY A 7 -12.68 2.68 -0.84
CA GLY A 7 -11.75 3.81 -0.83
C GLY A 7 -10.31 3.39 -0.51
N ILE A 8 -10.11 2.56 0.51
CA ILE A 8 -8.77 2.03 0.87
C ILE A 8 -8.18 1.22 -0.29
N GLY A 9 -8.96 0.31 -0.88
CA GLY A 9 -8.51 -0.53 -1.99
C GLY A 9 -8.18 0.27 -3.25
N VAL A 10 -9.03 1.25 -3.60
CA VAL A 10 -8.80 2.15 -4.75
C VAL A 10 -7.56 3.01 -4.54
N LEU A 11 -7.38 3.61 -3.35
CA LEU A 11 -6.19 4.39 -3.05
C LEU A 11 -4.93 3.51 -3.08
N GLY A 12 -4.99 2.29 -2.54
CA GLY A 12 -3.89 1.31 -2.62
C GLY A 12 -3.56 0.90 -4.06
N LEU A 13 -4.54 0.82 -4.97
CA LEU A 13 -4.25 0.55 -6.38
C LEU A 13 -3.71 1.76 -7.14
N LEU A 14 -4.28 2.95 -6.89
CA LEU A 14 -3.95 4.14 -7.67
C LEU A 14 -2.60 4.73 -7.29
N LEU A 15 -2.28 4.77 -5.99
CA LEU A 15 -1.12 5.51 -5.49
C LEU A 15 0.22 5.03 -6.11
N PRO A 16 0.49 3.72 -6.24
CA PRO A 16 1.71 3.22 -6.90
C PRO A 16 1.82 3.52 -8.40
N ILE A 17 0.72 3.90 -9.05
CA ILE A 17 0.67 4.20 -10.49
C ILE A 17 0.70 5.71 -10.72
N VAL A 18 -0.09 6.46 -9.95
CA VAL A 18 -0.25 7.91 -10.09
C VAL A 18 1.03 8.67 -9.78
N LEU A 19 1.84 8.22 -8.81
CA LEU A 19 3.08 8.91 -8.43
C LEU A 19 4.11 8.99 -9.59
N PRO A 20 4.53 7.88 -10.22
CA PRO A 20 5.55 7.92 -11.27
C PRO A 20 4.99 8.54 -12.56
N VAL A 21 3.72 8.28 -12.88
CA VAL A 21 3.04 8.86 -14.04
C VAL A 21 2.90 10.37 -13.87
N GLY A 22 2.38 10.83 -12.74
CA GLY A 22 2.22 12.25 -12.44
C GLY A 22 3.55 12.99 -12.38
N ASN A 23 4.59 12.36 -11.84
CA ASN A 23 5.94 12.93 -11.82
C ASN A 23 6.51 13.07 -13.22
N SER A 24 6.33 12.07 -14.07
CA SER A 24 6.84 12.08 -15.45
C SER A 24 6.13 13.12 -16.32
N LEU A 25 4.81 13.27 -16.15
CA LEU A 25 4.02 14.28 -16.85
C LEU A 25 4.42 15.70 -16.42
N THR A 26 4.57 15.95 -15.12
CA THR A 26 4.91 17.28 -14.61
C THR A 26 6.35 17.67 -14.94
N SER A 27 7.27 16.71 -14.92
CA SER A 27 8.70 16.94 -15.21
C SER A 27 9.02 16.95 -16.71
N SER A 28 8.05 16.68 -17.59
CA SER A 28 8.22 16.58 -19.06
C SER A 28 9.34 15.60 -19.49
N ARG A 29 9.69 14.64 -18.65
CA ARG A 29 10.70 13.58 -18.87
C ARG A 29 10.28 12.32 -18.12
N ILE A 30 10.75 11.16 -18.57
CA ILE A 30 10.58 9.90 -17.82
C ILE A 30 11.39 10.02 -16.53
N ALA A 31 10.71 10.31 -15.43
CA ALA A 31 11.31 10.54 -14.13
C ALA A 31 10.74 9.51 -13.15
N LEU A 32 11.33 8.31 -13.18
CA LEU A 32 11.00 7.26 -12.25
C LEU A 32 11.56 7.59 -10.87
N LEU A 33 10.78 7.25 -9.84
CA LEU A 33 11.15 7.50 -8.46
C LEU A 33 12.00 6.34 -7.91
N SER A 34 12.92 6.66 -7.00
CA SER A 34 13.73 5.67 -6.29
C SER A 34 12.96 4.93 -5.19
N SER A 35 11.84 5.47 -4.75
CA SER A 35 10.90 4.87 -3.80
C SER A 35 9.57 5.63 -3.89
N MET A 36 8.46 5.07 -3.43
CA MET A 36 7.19 5.79 -3.34
C MET A 36 7.36 7.07 -2.51
N SER A 37 8.13 6.98 -1.41
CA SER A 37 8.44 8.09 -0.52
C SER A 37 9.39 9.15 -1.13
N ALA A 38 10.13 8.84 -2.20
CA ALA A 38 10.89 9.84 -2.95
C ALA A 38 9.98 10.94 -3.53
N SER A 39 8.67 10.70 -3.59
CA SER A 39 7.66 11.71 -3.93
C SER A 39 7.72 12.95 -3.04
N TYR A 40 8.27 12.86 -1.82
CA TYR A 40 8.48 14.03 -0.95
C TYR A 40 9.30 15.14 -1.61
N TYR A 41 10.23 14.76 -2.48
CA TYR A 41 11.16 15.66 -3.15
C TYR A 41 10.79 15.87 -4.62
N SER A 42 9.54 15.54 -5.00
CA SER A 42 9.01 15.75 -6.35
C SER A 42 7.72 16.57 -6.33
N HIS A 43 7.20 16.90 -7.52
CA HIS A 43 5.91 17.57 -7.66
C HIS A 43 4.74 16.73 -7.13
N MET A 44 4.95 15.43 -6.85
CA MET A 44 3.92 14.52 -6.37
C MET A 44 3.80 14.43 -4.85
N ARG A 45 4.57 15.23 -4.09
CA ARG A 45 4.55 15.25 -2.62
C ARG A 45 3.13 15.31 -2.04
N ASN A 46 2.33 16.25 -2.51
CA ASN A 46 1.00 16.48 -1.94
C ASN A 46 0.04 15.32 -2.23
N VAL A 47 0.21 14.62 -3.35
CA VAL A 47 -0.60 13.43 -3.69
C VAL A 47 -0.18 12.23 -2.83
N PHE A 48 1.12 12.04 -2.62
CA PHE A 48 1.63 11.01 -1.71
C PHE A 48 1.13 11.23 -0.28
N VAL A 49 1.37 12.43 0.28
CA VAL A 49 0.98 12.79 1.65
C VAL A 49 -0.54 12.74 1.80
N GLY A 50 -1.28 13.37 0.90
CA GLY A 50 -2.75 13.38 0.92
C GLY A 50 -3.35 11.97 0.80
N GLY A 51 -2.77 11.13 -0.07
CA GLY A 51 -3.19 9.74 -0.25
C GLY A 51 -2.97 8.89 0.99
N LEU A 52 -1.80 8.99 1.63
CA LEU A 52 -1.51 8.29 2.89
C LEU A 52 -2.39 8.78 4.04
N CYS A 53 -2.62 10.09 4.15
CA CYS A 53 -3.56 10.64 5.13
C CYS A 53 -4.98 10.10 4.91
N ALA A 54 -5.45 10.04 3.67
CA ALA A 54 -6.77 9.50 3.34
C ALA A 54 -6.87 8.00 3.66
N ILE A 55 -5.87 7.20 3.27
CA ILE A 55 -5.77 5.77 3.63
C ILE A 55 -5.81 5.63 5.16
N GLY A 56 -5.00 6.43 5.87
CA GLY A 56 -4.89 6.37 7.32
C GLY A 56 -6.20 6.66 8.04
N VAL A 57 -6.89 7.74 7.66
CA VAL A 57 -8.22 8.06 8.20
C VAL A 57 -9.23 6.97 7.88
N PHE A 58 -9.25 6.45 6.65
CA PHE A 58 -10.19 5.37 6.30
C PHE A 58 -9.93 4.09 7.10
N LEU A 59 -8.66 3.76 7.37
CA LEU A 59 -8.28 2.62 8.21
C LEU A 59 -8.66 2.84 9.68
N ILE A 60 -8.54 4.05 10.22
CA ILE A 60 -8.95 4.37 11.61
C ILE A 60 -10.48 4.30 11.76
N CYS A 61 -11.21 4.80 10.75
CA CYS A 61 -12.67 4.80 10.75
C CYS A 61 -13.28 3.43 10.39
N TYR A 62 -12.48 2.47 9.96
CA TYR A 62 -12.94 1.12 9.68
C TYR A 62 -13.38 0.43 10.97
N ARG A 63 -14.55 -0.23 10.92
CA ARG A 63 -15.12 -1.03 12.00
C ARG A 63 -15.62 -2.38 11.48
N HIS A 64 -15.18 -3.46 12.11
CA HIS A 64 -15.59 -4.84 11.84
C HIS A 64 -15.64 -5.70 13.11
N ASP A 65 -14.49 -6.04 13.68
CA ASP A 65 -14.37 -6.75 14.95
C ASP A 65 -13.26 -6.13 15.81
N ARG A 66 -13.18 -6.46 17.10
CA ARG A 66 -12.23 -5.83 18.03
C ARG A 66 -10.76 -6.00 17.61
N ARG A 67 -10.41 -7.11 16.96
CA ARG A 67 -9.04 -7.40 16.55
C ARG A 67 -8.72 -6.65 15.26
N GLU A 68 -9.60 -6.69 14.26
CA GLU A 68 -9.48 -5.93 13.03
C GLU A 68 -9.43 -4.42 13.29
N ASP A 69 -10.28 -3.92 14.19
CA ASP A 69 -10.40 -2.50 14.47
C ASP A 69 -9.11 -1.97 15.09
N ARG A 70 -8.51 -2.73 16.01
CA ARG A 70 -7.23 -2.37 16.62
C ARG A 70 -6.10 -2.35 15.59
N LEU A 71 -5.97 -3.41 14.80
CA LEU A 71 -4.92 -3.51 13.79
C LEU A 71 -5.08 -2.48 12.68
N SER A 72 -6.31 -2.24 12.22
CA SER A 72 -6.62 -1.22 11.21
C SER A 72 -6.34 0.18 11.76
N SER A 73 -6.67 0.43 13.03
CA SER A 73 -6.34 1.72 13.67
C SER A 73 -4.83 1.91 13.78
N VAL A 74 -4.07 0.87 14.15
CA VAL A 74 -2.60 0.90 14.18
C VAL A 74 -2.03 1.16 12.79
N ALA A 75 -2.49 0.44 11.77
CA ALA A 75 -2.10 0.66 10.37
C ALA A 75 -2.41 2.09 9.93
N GLY A 76 -3.59 2.61 10.29
CA GLY A 76 -3.98 3.96 9.92
C GLY A 76 -3.16 5.04 10.59
N VAL A 77 -2.81 4.87 11.86
CA VAL A 77 -1.86 5.76 12.57
C VAL A 77 -0.48 5.70 11.94
N LEU A 78 0.04 4.50 11.64
CA LEU A 78 1.33 4.34 10.96
C LEU A 78 1.34 5.02 9.59
N ALA A 79 0.28 4.87 8.79
CA ALA A 79 0.16 5.55 7.51
C ALA A 79 0.19 7.09 7.63
N ILE A 80 -0.49 7.65 8.64
CA ILE A 80 -0.44 9.09 8.93
C ILE A 80 0.97 9.49 9.36
N LEU A 81 1.64 8.72 10.21
CA LEU A 81 3.01 9.01 10.61
C LEU A 81 3.98 8.98 9.42
N VAL A 82 3.85 8.00 8.51
CA VAL A 82 4.62 7.97 7.24
C VAL A 82 4.37 9.23 6.40
N ALA A 83 3.15 9.79 6.43
CA ALA A 83 2.78 11.01 5.72
C ALA A 83 3.27 12.31 6.38
N LEU A 84 3.48 12.29 7.70
CA LEU A 84 3.91 13.46 8.48
C LEU A 84 5.43 13.57 8.62
N PHE A 85 6.13 12.43 8.58
CA PHE A 85 7.58 12.38 8.67
C PHE A 85 8.16 12.16 7.26
N PRO A 86 8.87 13.13 6.67
CA PRO A 86 9.52 12.94 5.37
C PRO A 86 10.56 11.82 5.38
N ALA A 87 10.68 11.10 4.26
CA ALA A 87 11.79 10.19 4.04
C ALA A 87 13.11 10.95 3.94
N GLU A 88 14.23 10.27 4.22
CA GLU A 88 15.56 10.87 4.03
C GLU A 88 15.73 11.34 2.58
N PRO A 89 16.25 12.56 2.34
CA PRO A 89 16.49 13.03 0.99
C PRO A 89 17.43 12.09 0.23
N PRO A 90 17.13 11.74 -1.02
CA PRO A 90 18.07 10.98 -1.84
C PRO A 90 19.31 11.84 -2.13
N ALA A 91 20.46 11.18 -2.32
CA ALA A 91 21.73 11.86 -2.59
C ALA A 91 21.71 12.79 -3.83
N SER A 92 20.82 12.51 -4.78
CA SER A 92 20.59 13.37 -5.95
C SER A 92 19.98 14.74 -5.63
N VAL A 93 19.29 14.86 -4.49
CA VAL A 93 18.67 16.10 -4.00
C VAL A 93 19.54 16.74 -2.94
N THR A 94 20.07 15.95 -2.00
CA THR A 94 20.95 16.43 -0.93
C THR A 94 22.05 15.40 -0.70
N PRO A 95 23.27 15.63 -1.22
CA PRO A 95 24.39 14.68 -1.09
C PRO A 95 24.80 14.41 0.37
N HIS A 96 24.62 15.39 1.25
CA HIS A 96 24.94 15.31 2.67
C HIS A 96 23.74 15.76 3.51
N PRO A 97 22.79 14.86 3.81
CA PRO A 97 21.68 15.15 4.69
C PRO A 97 22.16 15.60 6.07
N THR A 98 21.45 16.56 6.66
CA THR A 98 21.70 16.98 8.05
C THR A 98 21.31 15.88 9.03
N THR A 99 21.87 15.89 10.25
CA THR A 99 21.51 14.93 11.31
C THR A 99 20.00 14.90 11.59
N ALA A 100 19.33 16.06 11.50
CA ALA A 100 17.89 16.15 11.66
C ALA A 100 17.13 15.44 10.52
N GLN A 101 17.57 15.61 9.26
CA GLN A 101 16.96 14.94 8.12
C GLN A 101 17.13 13.43 8.18
N THR A 102 18.31 12.93 8.54
CA THR A 102 18.56 11.48 8.73
C THR A 102 17.75 10.92 9.90
N ALA A 103 17.64 11.65 11.02
CA ALA A 103 16.82 11.23 12.15
C ALA A 103 15.32 11.15 11.77
N ILE A 104 14.79 12.16 11.10
CA ILE A 104 13.40 12.17 10.60
C ILE A 104 13.18 11.04 9.58
N GLY A 105 14.13 10.84 8.66
CA GLY A 105 14.11 9.75 7.69
C GLY A 105 14.12 8.37 8.34
N THR A 106 14.86 8.20 9.44
CA THR A 106 14.85 6.98 10.26
C THR A 106 13.47 6.73 10.85
N PHE A 107 12.83 7.76 11.43
CA PHE A 107 11.45 7.63 11.91
C PHE A 107 10.48 7.24 10.79
N HIS A 108 10.59 7.88 9.62
CA HIS A 108 9.79 7.53 8.44
C HIS A 108 9.97 6.04 8.08
N LEU A 109 11.21 5.57 8.01
CA LEU A 109 11.52 4.17 7.69
C LEU A 109 10.92 3.21 8.72
N CYS A 110 11.05 3.50 10.02
CA CYS A 110 10.46 2.69 11.08
C CYS A 110 8.93 2.62 10.97
N PHE A 111 8.26 3.74 10.69
CA PHE A 111 6.81 3.77 10.50
C PHE A 111 6.37 3.05 9.23
N ALA A 112 7.12 3.17 8.14
CA ALA A 112 6.85 2.49 6.89
C ALA A 112 7.02 0.97 7.03
N ALA A 113 8.12 0.51 7.64
CA ALA A 113 8.35 -0.90 7.94
C ALA A 113 7.24 -1.47 8.85
N GLY A 114 6.86 -0.72 9.89
CA GLY A 114 5.73 -1.08 10.75
C GLY A 114 4.42 -1.16 9.96
N LEU A 115 4.15 -0.20 9.08
CA LEU A 115 2.95 -0.19 8.24
C LEU A 115 2.89 -1.45 7.38
N PHE A 116 3.92 -1.70 6.56
CA PHE A 116 3.97 -2.89 5.70
C PHE A 116 3.86 -4.20 6.48
N GLY A 117 4.49 -4.29 7.66
CA GLY A 117 4.36 -5.44 8.56
C GLY A 117 2.91 -5.66 9.02
N VAL A 118 2.21 -4.59 9.42
CA VAL A 118 0.79 -4.68 9.80
C VAL A 118 -0.08 -5.04 8.59
N LEU A 119 0.17 -4.47 7.41
CA LEU A 119 -0.60 -4.79 6.18
C LEU A 119 -0.43 -6.26 5.79
N ALA A 120 0.79 -6.79 5.83
CA ALA A 120 1.08 -8.19 5.58
C ALA A 120 0.33 -9.11 6.57
N TYR A 121 0.40 -8.78 7.87
CA TYR A 121 -0.30 -9.51 8.91
C TYR A 121 -1.83 -9.48 8.71
N PHE A 122 -2.37 -8.34 8.31
CA PHE A 122 -3.80 -8.17 8.02
C PHE A 122 -4.25 -9.13 6.91
N CYS A 123 -3.47 -9.24 5.83
CA CYS A 123 -3.75 -10.14 4.71
C CYS A 123 -3.61 -11.62 5.10
N LEU A 124 -2.57 -11.99 5.86
CA LEU A 124 -2.28 -13.40 6.16
C LEU A 124 -3.22 -14.02 7.20
N GLN A 125 -3.58 -13.27 8.24
CA GLN A 125 -4.30 -13.83 9.38
C GLN A 125 -5.76 -13.40 9.37
N LEU A 126 -5.98 -12.09 9.33
CA LEU A 126 -7.29 -11.53 9.64
C LEU A 126 -8.30 -11.74 8.51
N PHE A 127 -7.81 -11.65 7.27
CA PHE A 127 -8.63 -11.90 6.10
C PHE A 127 -8.89 -13.39 5.86
N ALA A 128 -7.95 -14.26 6.24
CA ALA A 128 -8.14 -15.72 6.19
C ALA A 128 -9.13 -16.23 7.24
N ASP A 129 -9.23 -15.56 8.39
CA ASP A 129 -10.13 -15.93 9.49
C ASP A 129 -11.61 -15.53 9.25
N SER A 130 -11.91 -14.75 8.21
CA SER A 130 -13.25 -14.19 7.98
C SER A 130 -14.32 -15.27 7.69
N PRO A 131 -15.42 -15.36 8.47
CA PRO A 131 -16.44 -16.38 8.27
C PRO A 131 -17.19 -16.17 6.95
N SER A 132 -17.08 -17.13 6.03
CA SER A 132 -17.92 -17.23 4.83
C SER A 132 -18.32 -18.67 4.54
N THR A 133 -19.40 -18.87 3.77
CA THR A 133 -19.97 -20.18 3.43
C THR A 133 -19.75 -20.50 1.94
N GLY A 134 -19.36 -21.75 1.63
CA GLY A 134 -19.26 -22.28 0.25
C GLY A 134 -17.97 -21.94 -0.52
N GLY A 135 -17.90 -22.32 -1.80
CA GLY A 135 -16.68 -22.23 -2.64
C GLY A 135 -16.15 -20.81 -2.89
N ARG A 136 -16.98 -19.77 -2.72
CA ARG A 136 -16.55 -18.36 -2.79
C ARG A 136 -15.63 -17.96 -1.62
N ARG A 137 -15.63 -18.73 -0.52
CA ARG A 137 -14.68 -18.58 0.60
C ARG A 137 -13.26 -18.90 0.17
N ALA A 138 -13.06 -20.11 -0.35
CA ALA A 138 -11.72 -20.61 -0.70
C ALA A 138 -11.00 -19.69 -1.69
N ALA A 139 -11.72 -19.15 -2.69
CA ALA A 139 -11.14 -18.21 -3.64
C ALA A 139 -10.69 -16.89 -2.99
N ARG A 140 -11.45 -16.35 -2.02
CA ARG A 140 -11.09 -15.10 -1.32
C ARG A 140 -9.91 -15.33 -0.39
N ASP A 141 -9.96 -16.39 0.40
CA ASP A 141 -8.90 -16.75 1.35
C ASP A 141 -7.57 -16.95 0.61
N TRP A 142 -7.61 -17.57 -0.58
CA TRP A 142 -6.43 -17.71 -1.43
C TRP A 142 -5.87 -16.36 -1.89
N VAL A 143 -6.72 -15.43 -2.35
CA VAL A 143 -6.28 -14.08 -2.74
C VAL A 143 -5.61 -13.36 -1.57
N TYR A 144 -6.18 -13.46 -0.37
CA TYR A 144 -5.62 -12.83 0.83
C TYR A 144 -4.26 -13.41 1.22
N LEU A 145 -4.13 -14.74 1.19
CA LEU A 145 -2.87 -15.43 1.47
C LEU A 145 -1.78 -15.07 0.45
N VAL A 146 -2.11 -15.06 -0.85
CA VAL A 146 -1.16 -14.66 -1.89
C VAL A 146 -0.73 -13.21 -1.70
N CYS A 147 -1.67 -12.29 -1.48
CA CYS A 147 -1.34 -10.88 -1.25
C CYS A 147 -0.46 -10.69 -0.01
N GLY A 148 -0.76 -11.39 1.08
CA GLY A 148 0.04 -11.36 2.31
C GLY A 148 1.48 -11.85 2.08
N TRP A 149 1.65 -13.00 1.42
CA TRP A 149 2.98 -13.54 1.12
C TRP A 149 3.76 -12.68 0.12
N VAL A 150 3.07 -12.07 -0.85
CA VAL A 150 3.69 -11.11 -1.78
C VAL A 150 4.25 -9.91 -1.00
N ILE A 151 3.49 -9.32 -0.07
CA ILE A 151 3.98 -8.21 0.75
C ILE A 151 5.21 -8.64 1.57
N VAL A 152 5.16 -9.81 2.21
CA VAL A 152 6.30 -10.34 2.98
C VAL A 152 7.53 -10.52 2.09
N ALA A 153 7.37 -11.15 0.93
CA ALA A 153 8.46 -11.39 -0.01
C ALA A 153 9.08 -10.07 -0.49
N CYS A 154 8.27 -9.07 -0.85
CA CYS A 154 8.75 -7.75 -1.25
C CYS A 154 9.54 -7.06 -0.13
N VAL A 155 9.04 -7.06 1.10
CA VAL A 155 9.74 -6.48 2.26
C VAL A 155 11.08 -7.18 2.50
N VAL A 156 11.10 -8.52 2.48
CA VAL A 156 12.33 -9.30 2.67
C VAL A 156 13.34 -9.04 1.55
N VAL A 157 12.90 -9.01 0.30
CA VAL A 157 13.78 -8.77 -0.86
C VAL A 157 14.38 -7.36 -0.82
N VAL A 158 13.57 -6.35 -0.49
CA VAL A 158 14.07 -4.97 -0.35
C VAL A 158 15.07 -4.86 0.79
N ALA A 159 14.77 -5.42 1.96
CA ALA A 159 15.67 -5.40 3.11
C ALA A 159 16.98 -6.16 2.83
N ALA A 160 16.90 -7.33 2.19
CA ALA A 160 18.07 -8.10 1.80
C ALA A 160 18.91 -7.37 0.75
N GLY A 161 18.28 -6.73 -0.24
CA GLY A 161 18.98 -5.94 -1.25
C GLY A 161 19.77 -4.77 -0.66
N ASP A 162 19.19 -4.09 0.34
CA ASP A 162 19.85 -3.01 1.07
C ASP A 162 21.04 -3.51 1.89
N VAL A 163 20.86 -4.57 2.69
CA VAL A 163 21.90 -5.16 3.56
C VAL A 163 23.05 -5.79 2.76
N LEU A 164 22.74 -6.44 1.64
CA LEU A 164 23.74 -7.10 0.80
C LEU A 164 24.37 -6.17 -0.23
N HIS A 165 23.96 -4.89 -0.26
CA HIS A 165 24.40 -3.89 -1.23
C HIS A 165 24.29 -4.40 -2.68
N LEU A 166 23.21 -5.10 -2.99
CA LEU A 166 23.00 -5.63 -4.34
C LEU A 166 22.73 -4.48 -5.31
N THR A 167 23.54 -4.38 -6.36
CA THR A 167 23.36 -3.40 -7.41
C THR A 167 22.18 -3.80 -8.29
N TRP A 168 21.20 -2.91 -8.41
CA TRP A 168 20.00 -3.13 -9.21
C TRP A 168 19.99 -2.19 -10.42
N ASP A 169 20.51 -2.68 -11.55
CA ASP A 169 20.66 -1.90 -12.80
C ASP A 169 19.35 -1.87 -13.59
N SER A 170 18.29 -1.33 -12.99
CA SER A 170 17.00 -1.10 -13.65
C SER A 170 16.57 0.35 -13.44
N PRO A 171 15.93 0.97 -14.45
CA PRO A 171 15.33 2.30 -14.29
C PRO A 171 14.23 2.31 -13.21
N LEU A 172 13.66 1.14 -12.90
CA LEU A 172 12.73 0.93 -11.79
C LEU A 172 13.50 0.30 -10.63
N THR A 173 13.76 1.11 -9.60
CA THR A 173 14.53 0.69 -8.43
C THR A 173 13.84 -0.45 -7.67
N LEU A 174 14.65 -1.32 -7.06
CA LEU A 174 14.15 -2.44 -6.25
C LEU A 174 13.23 -1.96 -5.13
N MET A 175 13.60 -0.86 -4.46
CA MET A 175 12.82 -0.24 -3.39
C MET A 175 11.43 0.19 -3.90
N TYR A 176 11.38 0.96 -4.99
CA TYR A 176 10.11 1.38 -5.57
C TYR A 176 9.25 0.18 -5.98
N ALA A 177 9.84 -0.81 -6.65
CA ALA A 177 9.11 -2.00 -7.09
C ALA A 177 8.54 -2.79 -5.91
N GLY A 178 9.32 -3.01 -4.86
CA GLY A 178 8.89 -3.73 -3.66
C GLY A 178 7.77 -3.01 -2.91
N GLU A 179 7.88 -1.69 -2.73
CA GLU A 179 6.82 -0.88 -2.12
C GLU A 179 5.55 -0.89 -2.99
N ALA A 180 5.68 -0.64 -4.29
CA ALA A 180 4.56 -0.59 -5.22
C ALA A 180 3.80 -1.91 -5.28
N VAL A 181 4.49 -3.03 -5.46
CA VAL A 181 3.86 -4.36 -5.50
C VAL A 181 3.18 -4.70 -4.18
N SER A 182 3.79 -4.36 -3.05
CA SER A 182 3.19 -4.56 -1.72
C SER A 182 1.90 -3.76 -1.56
N VAL A 183 1.90 -2.47 -1.94
CA VAL A 183 0.72 -1.60 -1.83
C VAL A 183 -0.38 -2.03 -2.83
N LEU A 184 0.00 -2.48 -4.04
CA LEU A 184 -0.94 -3.05 -5.02
C LEU A 184 -1.60 -4.33 -4.48
N ALA A 185 -0.81 -5.26 -3.94
CA ALA A 185 -1.31 -6.50 -3.34
C ALA A 185 -2.28 -6.22 -2.20
N PHE A 186 -1.94 -5.27 -1.33
CA PHE A 186 -2.83 -4.80 -0.28
C PHE A 186 -4.12 -4.19 -0.83
N GLY A 187 -4.02 -3.33 -1.86
CA GLY A 187 -5.17 -2.72 -2.53
C GLY A 187 -6.13 -3.77 -3.11
N VAL A 188 -5.60 -4.79 -3.78
CA VAL A 188 -6.39 -5.93 -4.30
C VAL A 188 -7.11 -6.67 -3.17
N ALA A 189 -6.40 -7.03 -2.11
CA ALA A 189 -7.00 -7.71 -0.96
C ALA A 189 -8.17 -6.88 -0.37
N TRP A 190 -8.00 -5.57 -0.24
CA TRP A 190 -9.05 -4.70 0.30
C TRP A 190 -10.24 -4.50 -0.64
N LEU A 191 -10.01 -4.47 -1.96
CA LEU A 191 -11.08 -4.44 -2.95
C LEU A 191 -11.91 -5.72 -2.93
N VAL A 192 -11.27 -6.89 -2.84
CA VAL A 192 -11.96 -8.17 -2.68
C VAL A 192 -12.78 -8.16 -1.39
N LYS A 193 -12.24 -7.62 -0.28
CA LYS A 193 -13.00 -7.47 0.98
C LYS A 193 -14.13 -6.44 0.92
N SER A 194 -14.11 -5.48 0.00
CA SER A 194 -15.15 -4.46 -0.11
C SER A 194 -16.51 -5.03 -0.53
N GLU A 195 -16.54 -6.22 -1.14
CA GLU A 195 -17.71 -6.82 -1.81
C GLU A 195 -18.38 -5.91 -2.86
N ALA A 196 -17.73 -4.79 -3.22
CA ALA A 196 -18.30 -3.80 -4.12
C ALA A 196 -18.21 -4.17 -5.59
N VAL A 197 -17.17 -4.92 -5.95
CA VAL A 197 -16.92 -5.41 -7.31
C VAL A 197 -18.00 -6.41 -7.76
N VAL A 198 -18.62 -7.14 -6.81
CA VAL A 198 -19.62 -8.18 -7.10
C VAL A 198 -20.97 -7.60 -7.57
N THR A 199 -21.28 -6.34 -7.28
CA THR A 199 -22.59 -5.75 -7.60
C THR A 199 -22.67 -5.16 -9.03
N PHE A 200 -21.58 -5.17 -9.80
CA PHE A 200 -21.55 -4.66 -11.17
C PHE A 200 -21.72 -5.73 -12.26
N VAL A 201 -21.94 -7.00 -11.88
CA VAL A 201 -22.42 -8.01 -12.83
C VAL A 201 -23.95 -7.93 -12.83
N PRO A 202 -24.60 -7.54 -13.94
CA PRO A 202 -26.05 -7.61 -14.05
C PRO A 202 -26.49 -9.05 -13.77
N ARG A 203 -27.43 -9.25 -12.84
CA ARG A 203 -28.15 -10.51 -12.77
C ARG A 203 -28.85 -10.68 -14.12
N ALA A 204 -28.46 -11.69 -14.90
CA ALA A 204 -29.31 -12.15 -15.99
C ALA A 204 -30.69 -12.45 -15.40
N ALA A 205 -31.73 -11.85 -15.98
CA ALA A 205 -33.11 -12.09 -15.56
C ALA A 205 -33.40 -13.60 -15.67
N PRO A 206 -34.15 -14.19 -14.73
CA PRO A 206 -34.60 -15.56 -14.90
C PRO A 206 -35.50 -15.62 -16.13
N ASP A 207 -35.15 -16.46 -17.10
CA ASP A 207 -36.01 -16.81 -18.23
C ASP A 207 -37.32 -17.35 -17.68
N THR A 208 -38.37 -16.52 -17.71
CA THR A 208 -39.74 -16.98 -17.60
C THR A 208 -40.13 -17.59 -18.94
N ALA A 209 -39.84 -18.88 -19.13
CA ALA A 209 -40.44 -19.67 -20.19
C ALA A 209 -41.54 -20.55 -19.59
N THR A 210 -42.77 -20.10 -19.82
CA THR A 210 -44.04 -20.84 -19.75
C THR A 210 -44.07 -22.00 -20.73
#